data_AF-A0A6P0YK76-F1
#
_entry.id   AF-A0A6P0YK76-F1
#
_cell.length_a   1.000
_cell.length_b   1.000
_cell.length_c   1.000
_cell.angle_alpha   90.00
_cell.angle_beta   90.00
_cell.angle_gamma   90.00
#
_symmetry.space_group_name_H-M   'P 1'
#
loop_
_entity.id
_entity.type
_entity.pdbx_description
1 polymer ?
#
loop_
_entity_poly.entity_id
_entity_poly.type
_entity_poly.pdbx_seq_one_letter_code
_entity_poly.pdbx_strand_id
1 'polypeptide(L)'
;MGVSEDRTNNKQNKSLPKEELTLKPISEELNSIISQHPDMDIVAKIDCEGSEYEIFDSLVAKGQLNQIKIIMMEWHSKGPDKLAEYLRQEGFAIFSRLPRSSNIGAIYAVRT
;
A
#
# COMPACT_ATOMS: atom_id res chain seq x y z
N MET A 1 28.95 15.19 52.10
CA MET A 1 29.26 16.22 51.09
C MET A 1 28.91 15.59 49.74
N GLY A 2 27.73 15.86 49.17
CA GLY A 2 27.46 17.03 48.31
C GLY A 2 28.19 16.81 46.98
N VAL A 3 27.54 16.65 45.82
CA VAL A 3 26.55 17.55 45.23
C VAL A 3 25.53 16.76 44.40
N SER A 4 24.26 17.10 44.59
CA SER A 4 23.12 16.82 43.74
C SER A 4 23.26 17.52 42.39
N GLU A 5 23.38 16.78 41.29
CA GLU A 5 23.20 17.34 39.95
C GLU A 5 21.79 17.01 39.44
N ASP A 6 21.01 18.09 39.37
CA ASP A 6 19.67 18.18 38.80
C ASP A 6 19.51 17.39 37.49
N ARG A 7 18.75 16.30 37.54
CA ARG A 7 18.12 15.70 36.35
C ARG A 7 16.83 16.44 35.98
N THR A 8 16.88 17.76 36.07
CA THR A 8 15.73 18.64 35.89
C THR A 8 16.09 19.62 34.79
N ASN A 9 15.99 19.21 33.52
CA ASN A 9 15.65 20.06 32.36
C ASN A 9 15.99 19.38 31.03
N ASN A 10 15.02 18.68 30.43
CA ASN A 10 14.63 18.94 29.04
C ASN A 10 13.37 18.14 28.66
N LYS A 11 12.24 18.48 29.28
CA LYS A 11 10.93 18.23 28.65
C LYS A 11 10.51 19.47 27.87
N GLN A 12 11.27 19.83 26.83
CA GLN A 12 10.68 20.60 25.76
C GLN A 12 9.75 19.66 25.02
N ASN A 13 8.48 19.67 25.40
CA ASN A 13 7.38 19.05 24.68
C ASN A 13 7.21 19.84 23.37
N LYS A 14 8.15 19.69 22.43
CA LYS A 14 7.99 20.19 21.08
C LYS A 14 6.80 19.42 20.50
N SER A 15 5.65 20.08 20.41
CA SER A 15 4.51 19.57 19.67
C SER A 15 5.00 19.15 18.29
N LEU A 16 4.90 17.86 17.97
CA LEU A 16 5.18 17.40 16.62
C LEU A 16 4.24 18.16 15.66
N PRO A 17 4.72 18.58 14.49
CA PRO A 17 3.86 19.14 13.47
C PRO A 17 2.76 18.12 13.14
N LYS A 18 1.52 18.60 13.09
CA LYS A 18 0.36 17.81 12.69
C LYS A 18 -0.06 18.28 11.31
N GLU A 19 -0.39 17.33 10.44
CA GLU A 19 -0.97 17.59 9.14
C GLU A 19 -2.32 16.92 9.05
N GLU A 20 -3.25 17.57 8.35
CA GLU A 20 -4.56 17.02 8.04
C GLU A 20 -4.49 16.35 6.66
N LEU A 21 -4.88 15.08 6.60
CA LEU A 21 -4.87 14.29 5.38
C LEU A 21 -6.30 13.93 5.00
N THR A 22 -6.64 14.09 3.73
CA THR A 22 -7.90 13.57 3.18
C THR A 22 -7.65 12.22 2.53
N LEU A 23 -8.29 11.18 3.07
CA LEU A 23 -8.29 9.86 2.45
C LEU A 23 -9.34 9.83 1.34
N LYS A 24 -8.94 9.34 0.17
CA LYS A 24 -9.82 9.18 -0.98
C LYS A 24 -10.03 7.70 -1.30
N PRO A 25 -11.23 7.28 -1.71
CA PRO A 25 -11.46 5.92 -2.17
C PRO A 25 -10.67 5.63 -3.45
N ILE A 26 -9.86 4.57 -3.44
CA ILE A 26 -9.08 4.17 -4.62
C ILE A 26 -9.97 3.92 -5.84
N SER A 27 -11.19 3.42 -5.62
CA SER A 27 -12.14 3.12 -6.69
C SER A 27 -12.55 4.36 -7.49
N GLU A 28 -12.74 5.49 -6.81
CA GLU A 28 -13.13 6.75 -7.45
C GLU A 28 -11.96 7.33 -8.22
N GLU A 29 -10.78 7.30 -7.61
CA GLU A 29 -9.59 7.91 -8.19
C GLU A 29 -9.02 7.10 -9.35
N LEU A 30 -9.13 5.76 -9.31
CA LEU A 30 -8.79 4.92 -10.45
C LEU A 30 -9.71 5.18 -11.65
N ASN A 31 -11.02 5.33 -11.44
CA ASN A 31 -11.95 5.66 -12.53
C ASN A 31 -11.62 7.02 -13.16
N SER A 32 -11.30 8.01 -12.32
CA SER A 32 -10.87 9.34 -12.76
C SER A 32 -9.63 9.26 -13.64
N ILE A 33 -8.60 8.51 -13.20
CA ILE A 33 -7.36 8.32 -13.97
C ILE A 33 -7.64 7.64 -15.32
N ILE A 34 -8.44 6.57 -15.33
CA ILE A 34 -8.77 5.83 -16.55
C ILE A 34 -9.55 6.72 -17.54
N SER A 35 -10.48 7.53 -17.05
CA SER A 35 -11.23 8.45 -17.92
C SER A 35 -10.34 9.50 -18.60
N GLN A 36 -9.24 9.90 -17.94
CA GLN A 36 -8.28 10.87 -18.47
C GLN A 36 -7.28 10.22 -19.46
N HIS A 37 -7.14 8.89 -19.41
CA HIS A 37 -6.16 8.13 -20.19
C HIS A 37 -6.78 6.84 -20.78
N PRO A 38 -7.83 6.93 -21.61
CA PRO A 38 -8.63 5.76 -22.02
C PRO A 38 -7.86 4.72 -22.86
N ASP A 39 -6.81 5.15 -23.57
CA ASP A 39 -6.02 4.29 -24.48
C ASP A 39 -4.66 3.89 -23.89
N MET A 40 -4.46 4.05 -22.58
CA MET A 40 -3.20 3.74 -21.91
C MET A 40 -3.36 2.58 -20.94
N ASP A 41 -2.39 1.67 -20.95
CA ASP A 41 -2.26 0.66 -19.92
C ASP A 41 -1.90 1.31 -18.58
N ILE A 42 -2.63 0.95 -17.53
CA ILE A 42 -2.35 1.40 -16.17
C ILE A 42 -1.37 0.46 -15.48
N VAL A 43 -0.29 1.02 -14.93
CA VAL A 43 0.69 0.30 -14.11
C VAL A 43 0.65 0.86 -12.69
N ALA A 44 0.47 -0.01 -11.70
CA ALA A 44 0.37 0.39 -10.30
C ALA A 44 1.60 -0.06 -9.50
N LYS A 45 2.26 0.89 -8.82
CA LYS A 45 3.16 0.61 -7.71
C LYS A 45 2.39 0.86 -6.41
N ILE A 46 2.30 -0.15 -5.56
CA ILE A 46 1.55 -0.13 -4.31
C ILE A 46 2.52 -0.38 -3.15
N ASP A 47 2.50 0.53 -2.18
CA ASP A 47 3.41 0.56 -1.04
C ASP A 47 2.77 1.45 0.02
N CYS A 48 2.01 0.87 0.95
CA CYS A 48 1.09 1.61 1.80
C CYS A 48 1.15 1.19 3.27
N GLU A 49 2.28 0.62 3.70
CA GLU A 49 2.57 0.27 5.11
C GLU A 49 1.46 -0.58 5.78
N GLY A 50 0.71 -1.37 5.00
CA GLY A 50 -0.36 -2.26 5.49
C GLY A 50 -1.76 -1.98 4.94
N SER A 51 -2.00 -0.82 4.32
CA SER A 51 -3.30 -0.52 3.69
C SER A 51 -3.53 -1.25 2.36
N GLU A 52 -2.56 -2.04 1.88
CA GLU A 52 -2.66 -2.73 0.59
C GLU A 52 -3.85 -3.69 0.57
N TYR A 53 -4.17 -4.35 1.68
CA TYR A 53 -5.30 -5.28 1.76
C TYR A 53 -6.64 -4.57 1.63
N GLU A 54 -6.82 -3.39 2.24
CA GLU A 54 -8.07 -2.61 2.15
C GLU A 54 -8.25 -2.05 0.74
N ILE A 55 -7.15 -1.62 0.12
CA ILE A 55 -7.11 -1.18 -1.28
C ILE A 55 -7.56 -2.33 -2.19
N PHE A 56 -6.98 -3.53 -2.02
CA PHE A 56 -7.36 -4.70 -2.82
C PHE A 56 -8.78 -5.17 -2.56
N ASP A 57 -9.24 -5.19 -1.31
CA ASP A 57 -10.62 -5.52 -0.95
C ASP A 57 -11.60 -4.58 -1.69
N SER A 58 -11.29 -3.28 -1.75
CA SER A 58 -12.07 -2.29 -2.48
C SER A 58 -12.05 -2.54 -4.00
N LEU A 59 -10.87 -2.75 -4.59
CA LEU A 59 -10.72 -2.96 -6.03
C LEU A 59 -11.42 -4.23 -6.51
N VAL A 60 -11.33 -5.32 -5.75
CA VAL A 60 -12.01 -6.59 -6.05
C VAL A 60 -13.52 -6.43 -5.90
N ALA A 61 -14.00 -5.82 -4.81
CA ALA A 61 -15.43 -5.59 -4.60
C ALA A 61 -16.08 -4.72 -5.70
N LYS A 62 -15.29 -3.84 -6.35
CA LYS A 62 -15.73 -2.99 -7.46
C LYS A 62 -15.43 -3.57 -8.84
N GLY A 63 -14.76 -4.72 -8.93
CA GLY A 63 -14.35 -5.32 -10.21
C GLY A 63 -13.40 -4.41 -11.01
N GLN A 64 -12.55 -3.66 -10.31
CA GLN A 64 -11.62 -2.69 -10.90
C GLN A 64 -10.17 -3.16 -10.92
N LEU A 65 -9.84 -4.25 -10.21
CA LEU A 65 -8.48 -4.80 -10.21
C LEU A 65 -8.06 -5.21 -11.64
N ASN A 66 -9.02 -5.71 -12.43
CA ASN A 66 -8.86 -6.01 -13.84
C ASN A 66 -8.65 -4.78 -14.75
N GLN A 67 -8.64 -3.54 -14.24
CA GLN A 67 -8.32 -2.36 -15.06
C GLN A 67 -6.83 -2.04 -15.03
N ILE A 68 -6.08 -2.70 -14.14
CA ILE A 68 -4.63 -2.53 -14.02
C ILE A 68 -3.93 -3.60 -14.87
N LYS A 69 -2.91 -3.21 -15.63
CA LYS A 69 -2.14 -4.13 -16.49
C LYS A 69 -0.98 -4.78 -15.74
N ILE A 70 -0.24 -3.99 -14.95
CA ILE A 70 0.92 -4.46 -14.19
C ILE A 70 0.82 -3.93 -12.76
N ILE A 71 1.12 -4.80 -11.79
CA ILE A 71 1.18 -4.45 -10.37
C ILE A 71 2.56 -4.79 -9.83
N MET A 72 3.16 -3.79 -9.19
CA MET A 72 4.35 -3.93 -8.35
C MET A 72 3.97 -3.58 -6.92
N MET A 73 3.85 -4.56 -6.03
CA MET A 73 3.33 -4.33 -4.68
C MET A 73 4.33 -4.74 -3.63
N GLU A 74 4.52 -3.90 -2.61
CA GLU A 74 5.09 -4.29 -1.33
C GLU A 74 3.94 -4.54 -0.35
N TRP A 75 3.96 -5.67 0.33
CA TRP A 75 2.97 -6.03 1.35
C TRP A 75 3.59 -5.94 2.73
N HIS A 76 2.78 -5.52 3.69
CA HIS A 76 3.18 -5.37 5.08
C HIS A 76 2.29 -6.22 6.01
N SER A 77 2.85 -6.73 7.09
CA SER A 77 2.19 -7.42 8.22
C SER A 77 1.49 -8.77 7.96
N LYS A 78 0.57 -8.89 7.00
CA LYS A 78 -0.33 -10.06 6.88
C LYS A 78 0.13 -11.12 5.86
N GLY A 79 1.29 -10.92 5.24
CA GLY A 79 1.84 -11.84 4.24
C GLY A 79 1.21 -11.73 2.85
N PRO A 80 1.77 -12.45 1.86
CA PRO A 80 1.40 -12.30 0.46
C PRO A 80 0.12 -13.04 0.06
N ASP A 81 -0.35 -14.01 0.85
CA ASP A 81 -1.25 -15.05 0.33
C ASP A 81 -2.61 -14.52 -0.09
N LYS A 82 -3.24 -13.67 0.73
CA LYS A 82 -4.54 -13.03 0.40
C LYS A 82 -4.43 -12.18 -0.87
N LEU A 83 -3.36 -11.41 -0.98
CA LEU A 83 -3.09 -10.52 -2.12
C LEU A 83 -2.80 -11.32 -3.39
N ALA A 84 -2.00 -12.37 -3.28
CA ALA A 84 -1.70 -13.28 -4.39
C ALA A 84 -2.97 -14.00 -4.88
N GLU A 85 -3.88 -14.35 -3.98
CA GLU A 85 -5.14 -14.98 -4.34
C GLU A 85 -6.03 -14.03 -5.14
N TYR A 86 -6.20 -12.78 -4.70
CA TYR A 86 -6.93 -11.77 -5.49
C TYR A 86 -6.35 -11.57 -6.89
N LEU A 87 -5.02 -11.47 -6.99
CA LEU A 87 -4.35 -11.34 -8.28
C LEU A 87 -4.64 -12.53 -9.20
N ARG A 88 -4.57 -13.76 -8.69
CA ARG A 88 -4.85 -14.96 -9.50
C ARG A 88 -6.31 -15.03 -9.94
N GLN A 89 -7.25 -14.71 -9.05
CA GLN A 89 -8.68 -14.71 -9.34
C GLN A 89 -9.05 -13.71 -10.45
N GLU A 90 -8.34 -12.59 -10.51
CA GLU A 90 -8.50 -11.55 -11.54
C GLU A 90 -7.62 -11.76 -12.78
N GLY A 91 -7.04 -12.94 -12.96
CA GLY A 91 -6.31 -13.32 -14.17
C GLY A 91 -4.89 -12.77 -14.28
N PHE A 92 -4.26 -12.39 -13.17
CA PHE A 92 -2.85 -12.00 -13.17
C PHE A 92 -1.92 -13.21 -13.08
N ALA A 93 -0.87 -13.21 -13.92
CA ALA A 93 0.30 -14.04 -13.74
C ALA A 93 1.27 -13.37 -12.76
N ILE A 94 1.53 -14.04 -11.63
CA ILE A 94 2.55 -13.61 -10.66
C ILE A 94 3.91 -14.16 -11.11
N PHE A 95 4.83 -13.26 -11.44
CA PHE A 95 6.16 -13.64 -11.94
C PHE A 95 7.28 -13.44 -10.91
N SER A 96 7.01 -12.75 -9.79
CA SER A 96 7.96 -12.64 -8.69
C SER A 96 7.26 -12.54 -7.34
N ARG A 97 7.83 -13.24 -6.36
CA ARG A 97 7.52 -13.10 -4.92
C ARG A 97 8.84 -12.98 -4.18
N LEU A 98 9.08 -11.84 -3.55
CA LEU A 98 10.31 -11.53 -2.84
C LEU A 98 9.99 -11.29 -1.35
N PRO A 99 9.82 -12.34 -0.55
CA PRO A 99 9.70 -12.18 0.90
C PRO A 99 11.02 -11.63 1.45
N ARG A 100 10.94 -10.53 2.21
CA ARG A 100 12.12 -9.93 2.88
C ARG A 100 12.15 -10.30 4.37
N SER A 101 10.97 -10.49 4.97
CA SER A 101 10.79 -11.09 6.30
C SER A 101 9.40 -11.73 6.40
N SER A 102 9.00 -12.19 7.60
CA SER A 102 7.62 -12.64 7.84
C SER A 102 6.58 -11.53 7.67
N ASN A 103 7.00 -10.27 7.82
CA ASN A 103 6.10 -9.12 7.90
C ASN A 103 6.25 -8.16 6.71
N ILE A 104 7.16 -8.42 5.78
CA ILE A 104 7.35 -7.56 4.60
C ILE A 104 7.88 -8.35 3.41
N GLY A 105 7.44 -7.97 2.21
CA GLY A 105 7.97 -8.49 0.96
C GLY A 105 7.24 -7.93 -0.24
N ALA A 106 7.63 -8.37 -1.44
CA ALA A 106 7.06 -7.85 -2.68
C ALA A 106 6.38 -8.94 -3.53
N ILE A 107 5.39 -8.52 -4.33
CA ILE A 107 4.73 -9.31 -5.37
C ILE A 107 4.73 -8.49 -6.66
N TYR A 108 5.24 -9.07 -7.75
CA TYR A 108 5.10 -8.50 -9.08
C TYR A 108 4.23 -9.39 -9.95
N ALA A 109 3.24 -8.77 -10.60
CA ALA A 109 2.22 -9.46 -11.37
C ALA A 109 1.85 -8.69 -12.64
N VAL A 110 1.50 -9.44 -13.68
CA VAL A 110 1.04 -8.91 -14.97
C VAL A 110 -0.26 -9.59 -15.35
N ARG A 111 -1.24 -8.81 -15.83
CA ARG A 111 -2.49 -9.35 -16.36
C ARG A 111 -2.26 -9.85 -17.78
N THR A 112 -2.48 -11.14 -17.99
CA THR A 112 -2.27 -11.83 -19.27
C THR A 112 -3.48 -11.70 -20.18
#